data_AF-A0A8H5IEQ9-F1
#
_entry.id   AF-A0A8H5IEQ9-F1
#
_cell.length_a   1.000
_cell.length_b   1.000
_cell.length_c   1.000
_cell.angle_alpha   90.00
_cell.angle_beta   90.00
_cell.angle_gamma   90.00
#
_symmetry.space_group_name_H-M   'P 1'
#
loop_
_entity.id
_entity.type
_entity.pdbx_description
1 polymer ?
#
loop_
_entity_poly.entity_id
_entity_poly.type
_entity_poly.pdbx_seq_one_letter_code
_entity_poly.pdbx_strand_id
1 'polypeptide(L)'
;MTQSRDYSSALAVRFIMGVFEAAVTSGLTLITGFWYTRRELPLRQCIWYSSLGRRGIVGSYISIGASKLPVDLKPELWELMFFILGGATCLWAFVIWFLLSDSPSDARFLNHRERLIAVKRVASNETGIKNKAFDKEQVLLGFTDPMTLLLFTSVFAA
;
A
#
# COMPACT_ATOMS: atom_id res chain seq x y z
N MET A 1 -19.25 3.92 7.24
CA MET A 1 -20.01 3.28 8.34
C MET A 1 -20.91 4.25 9.07
N THR A 2 -20.65 5.56 9.03
CA THR A 2 -21.34 6.59 9.83
C THR A 2 -22.78 6.93 9.38
N GLN A 3 -23.19 6.56 8.16
CA GLN A 3 -24.57 6.65 7.70
C GLN A 3 -25.19 5.30 7.32
N SER A 4 -24.49 4.20 7.61
CA SER A 4 -24.91 2.85 7.24
C SER A 4 -25.90 2.32 8.28
N ARG A 5 -27.20 2.61 8.10
CA ARG A 5 -28.25 2.19 9.05
C ARG A 5 -28.69 0.73 8.85
N ASP A 6 -28.33 0.13 7.71
CA ASP A 6 -28.68 -1.25 7.34
C ASP A 6 -27.45 -2.16 7.25
N TYR A 7 -27.59 -3.43 7.67
CA TYR A 7 -26.52 -4.43 7.58
C TYR A 7 -25.94 -4.58 6.17
N SER A 8 -26.80 -4.55 5.15
CA SER A 8 -26.41 -4.60 3.74
C SER A 8 -25.50 -3.43 3.35
N SER A 9 -25.82 -2.22 3.82
CA SER A 9 -25.02 -1.02 3.54
C SER A 9 -23.66 -1.05 4.25
N ALA A 10 -23.59 -1.61 5.47
CA ALA A 10 -22.32 -1.78 6.19
C ALA A 10 -21.41 -2.81 5.49
N LEU A 11 -21.99 -3.90 4.98
CA LEU A 11 -21.26 -4.95 4.28
C LEU A 11 -20.72 -4.45 2.92
N ALA A 12 -21.52 -3.68 2.18
CA ALA A 12 -21.08 -3.05 0.94
C ALA A 12 -19.89 -2.11 1.14
N VAL A 13 -19.92 -1.26 2.18
CA VAL A 13 -18.80 -0.36 2.51
C VAL A 13 -17.55 -1.16 2.88
N ARG A 14 -17.71 -2.25 3.64
CA ARG A 14 -16.59 -3.13 4.04
C ARG A 14 -15.95 -3.81 2.84
N PHE A 15 -16.76 -4.27 1.89
CA PHE A 15 -16.29 -4.88 0.65
C PHE A 15 -15.45 -3.89 -0.17
N ILE A 16 -15.99 -2.69 -0.40
CA ILE A 16 -15.27 -1.65 -1.16
C ILE A 16 -13.96 -1.27 -0.47
N MET A 17 -13.97 -1.10 0.86
CA MET A 17 -12.76 -0.85 1.64
C MET A 17 -11.71 -1.95 1.45
N GLY A 18 -12.13 -3.22 1.50
CA GLY A 18 -11.24 -4.37 1.30
C GLY A 18 -10.62 -4.40 -0.10
N VAL A 19 -11.39 -4.08 -1.14
CA VAL A 19 -10.88 -4.00 -2.53
C VAL A 19 -9.77 -2.95 -2.64
N PHE A 20 -9.94 -1.78 -2.01
CA PHE A 20 -8.91 -0.75 -2.02
C PHE A 20 -7.69 -1.12 -1.16
N GLU A 21 -7.86 -1.71 0.02
CA GLU A 21 -6.72 -2.12 0.86
C GLU A 21 -5.87 -3.23 0.21
N ALA A 22 -6.49 -4.16 -0.53
CA ALA A 22 -5.77 -5.26 -1.19
C ALA A 22 -4.75 -4.77 -2.24
N ALA A 23 -5.02 -3.65 -2.90
CA ALA A 23 -4.12 -3.06 -3.90
C ALA A 23 -2.90 -2.35 -3.28
N VAL A 24 -2.96 -1.97 -1.98
CA VAL A 24 -1.91 -1.16 -1.36
C VAL A 24 -0.62 -1.95 -1.19
N THR A 25 -0.69 -3.16 -0.61
CA THR A 25 0.49 -3.98 -0.32
C THR A 25 1.20 -4.45 -1.59
N SER A 26 0.42 -4.85 -2.60
CA SER A 26 0.92 -5.27 -3.92
C SER A 26 1.49 -4.09 -4.69
N GLY A 27 0.81 -2.93 -4.69
CA GLY A 27 1.29 -1.69 -5.31
C GLY A 27 2.61 -1.20 -4.72
N LEU A 28 2.72 -1.13 -3.39
CA LEU A 28 3.95 -0.74 -2.70
C LEU A 28 5.11 -1.70 -3.01
N THR A 29 4.84 -3.01 -3.00
CA THR A 29 5.84 -4.02 -3.36
C THR A 29 6.34 -3.83 -4.79
N LEU A 30 5.43 -3.60 -5.74
CA LEU A 30 5.78 -3.36 -7.13
C LEU A 30 6.61 -2.08 -7.31
N ILE A 31 6.20 -0.98 -6.68
CA ILE A 31 6.94 0.29 -6.73
C ILE A 31 8.35 0.13 -6.14
N THR A 32 8.48 -0.58 -5.02
CA THR A 32 9.82 -0.86 -4.44
C THR A 32 10.67 -1.73 -5.37
N GLY A 33 10.06 -2.67 -6.10
CA GLY A 33 10.73 -3.47 -7.11
C GLY A 33 11.29 -2.64 -8.28
N PHE A 34 10.64 -1.53 -8.64
CA PHE A 34 11.10 -0.65 -9.72
C PHE A 34 12.27 0.27 -9.33
N TRP A 35 12.45 0.55 -8.04
CA TRP A 35 13.46 1.51 -7.56
C TRP A 35 14.68 0.86 -6.93
N TYR A 36 14.59 -0.41 -6.51
CA TYR A 36 15.61 -1.07 -5.70
C TYR A 36 16.05 -2.42 -6.25
N THR A 37 17.27 -2.83 -5.91
CA THR A 37 17.87 -4.08 -6.38
C THR A 37 17.36 -5.30 -5.60
N ARG A 38 17.49 -6.51 -6.17
CA ARG A 38 16.99 -7.75 -5.53
C ARG A 38 17.57 -7.98 -4.12
N ARG A 39 18.82 -7.57 -3.90
CA ARG A 39 19.51 -7.70 -2.61
C ARG A 39 19.00 -6.71 -1.55
N GLU A 40 18.49 -5.56 -1.96
CA GLU A 40 18.01 -4.51 -1.05
C GLU A 40 16.50 -4.56 -0.81
N LEU A 41 15.77 -5.23 -1.70
CA LEU A 41 14.32 -5.36 -1.62
C LEU A 41 13.79 -5.86 -0.27
N PRO A 42 14.32 -6.97 0.33
CA PRO A 42 13.75 -7.51 1.57
C PRO A 42 13.94 -6.56 2.75
N LEU A 43 15.10 -5.89 2.84
CA LEU A 43 15.36 -4.93 3.91
C LEU A 43 14.40 -3.74 3.83
N ARG A 44 14.15 -3.23 2.61
CA ARG A 44 13.21 -2.12 2.40
C ARG A 44 11.76 -2.54 2.63
N GLN A 45 11.41 -3.77 2.26
CA GLN A 45 10.11 -4.36 2.59
C GLN A 45 9.88 -4.39 4.09
N CYS A 46 10.84 -4.89 4.87
CA CYS A 46 10.74 -4.88 6.33
C CYS A 46 10.60 -3.46 6.90
N ILE A 47 11.33 -2.47 6.36
CA ILE A 47 11.23 -1.08 6.82
C ILE A 47 9.81 -0.55 6.64
N TRP A 48 9.23 -0.65 5.43
CA TRP A 48 7.88 -0.11 5.25
C TRP A 48 6.83 -0.96 5.96
N TYR A 49 7.00 -2.29 6.04
CA TYR A 49 6.09 -3.19 6.75
C TYR A 49 6.07 -2.93 8.27
N SER A 50 7.19 -2.52 8.87
CA SER A 50 7.25 -2.09 10.29
C SER A 50 6.31 -0.92 10.61
N SER A 51 5.91 -0.15 9.60
CA SER A 51 4.96 0.95 9.75
C SER A 51 3.56 0.48 10.15
N LEU A 52 3.20 -0.79 9.91
CA LEU A 52 1.93 -1.36 10.38
C LEU A 52 1.83 -1.35 11.91
N GLY A 53 2.93 -1.66 12.60
CA GLY A 53 3.00 -1.59 14.07
C GLY A 53 2.86 -0.15 14.58
N ARG A 54 3.54 0.80 13.92
CA ARG A 54 3.41 2.23 14.22
C ARG A 54 1.96 2.73 14.00
N ARG A 55 1.29 2.26 12.93
CA ARG A 55 -0.14 2.55 12.66
C ARG A 55 -1.02 2.08 13.82
N GLY A 56 -0.78 0.87 14.33
CA GLY A 56 -1.53 0.33 15.48
C GLY A 56 -1.36 1.19 16.74
N ILE A 57 -0.13 1.57 17.07
CA ILE A 57 0.18 2.42 18.23
C ILE A 57 -0.52 3.78 18.12
N VAL A 58 -0.42 4.44 16.96
CA VAL A 58 -1.09 5.73 16.72
C VAL A 58 -2.61 5.59 16.82
N GLY A 59 -3.17 4.52 16.25
CA GLY A 59 -4.60 4.21 16.36
C GLY A 59 -5.06 4.07 17.82
N SER A 60 -4.28 3.38 18.65
CA SER A 60 -4.56 3.24 20.09
C SER A 60 -4.50 4.57 20.83
N TYR A 61 -3.53 5.44 20.53
CA TYR A 61 -3.47 6.77 21.14
C TYR A 61 -4.67 7.64 20.76
N ILE A 62 -5.09 7.60 19.49
CA ILE A 62 -6.29 8.32 19.04
C ILE A 62 -7.54 7.78 19.75
N SER A 63 -7.63 6.46 19.96
CA SER A 63 -8.74 5.85 20.70
C SER A 63 -8.82 6.33 22.14
N ILE A 64 -7.69 6.41 22.84
CA ILE A 64 -7.63 6.92 24.22
C ILE A 64 -7.99 8.40 24.27
N GLY A 65 -7.55 9.19 23.29
CA GLY A 65 -7.92 10.61 23.17
C GLY A 65 -9.40 10.81 22.93
N ALA A 66 -10.00 9.97 22.08
CA ALA A 66 -11.43 9.99 21.82
C ALA A 66 -12.24 9.65 23.09
N SER A 67 -11.83 8.64 23.88
CA SER A 67 -12.55 8.25 25.10
C SER A 67 -12.64 9.32 26.19
N LYS A 68 -11.91 10.43 26.07
CA LYS A 68 -11.94 11.56 27.01
C LYS A 68 -12.96 12.66 26.63
N LEU A 69 -13.59 12.56 25.45
CA LEU A 69 -14.60 13.52 25.02
C LEU A 69 -15.98 13.23 25.66
N PRO A 70 -16.78 14.27 25.92
CA PRO A 70 -18.11 14.12 26.54
C PRO A 70 -19.06 13.32 25.63
N VAL A 71 -19.88 12.47 26.27
CA VAL A 71 -20.75 11.45 25.64
C VAL A 71 -21.90 12.06 24.81
N ASP A 72 -22.19 13.36 24.98
CA ASP A 72 -23.30 14.07 24.33
C ASP A 72 -22.96 14.71 22.96
N LEU A 73 -21.72 14.55 22.45
CA LEU A 73 -21.41 15.06 21.10
C LEU A 73 -21.96 14.13 20.01
N LYS A 74 -22.76 14.71 19.10
CA LYS A 74 -22.97 14.19 17.75
C LYS A 74 -21.98 14.87 16.81
N PRO A 75 -21.19 14.16 15.99
CA PRO A 75 -21.22 12.72 15.66
C PRO A 75 -20.63 11.78 16.72
N GLU A 76 -21.00 10.50 16.67
CA GLU A 76 -20.53 9.50 17.64
C GLU A 76 -19.00 9.35 17.63
N LEU A 77 -18.44 9.00 18.78
CA LEU A 77 -17.01 9.06 19.03
C LEU A 77 -16.18 8.20 18.05
N TRP A 78 -16.69 7.03 17.68
CA TRP A 78 -16.04 6.14 16.70
C TRP A 78 -16.09 6.71 15.28
N GLU A 79 -17.13 7.48 14.92
CA GLU A 79 -17.25 8.14 13.63
C GLU A 79 -16.20 9.24 13.46
N LEU A 80 -15.96 10.00 14.54
CA LEU A 80 -14.95 11.04 14.57
C LEU A 80 -13.55 10.46 14.32
N MET A 81 -13.26 9.28 14.87
CA MET A 81 -11.99 8.59 14.60
C MET A 81 -11.84 8.22 13.13
N PHE A 82 -12.90 7.74 12.47
CA PHE A 82 -12.87 7.46 11.03
C PHE A 82 -12.67 8.74 10.20
N PHE A 83 -13.27 9.86 10.58
CA PHE A 83 -13.07 11.13 9.87
C PHE A 83 -11.64 11.66 10.01
N ILE A 84 -11.07 11.62 11.21
CA ILE A 84 -9.69 12.09 11.45
C ILE A 84 -8.70 11.20 10.70
N LEU A 85 -8.83 9.88 10.86
CA LEU A 85 -7.89 8.93 10.26
C LEU A 85 -8.03 8.90 8.73
N GLY A 86 -9.27 8.91 8.21
CA GLY A 86 -9.56 8.96 6.79
C GLY A 86 -9.15 10.28 6.14
N GLY A 87 -9.37 11.42 6.82
CA GLY A 87 -8.93 12.73 6.34
C GLY A 87 -7.41 12.82 6.25
N ALA A 88 -6.70 12.34 7.28
CA ALA A 88 -5.24 12.31 7.28
C ALA A 88 -4.67 11.44 6.15
N THR A 89 -5.27 10.26 5.87
CA THR A 89 -4.83 9.41 4.76
C THR A 89 -5.17 9.99 3.39
N CYS A 90 -6.32 10.66 3.22
CA CYS A 90 -6.65 11.38 1.99
C CYS A 90 -5.67 12.53 1.70
N LEU A 91 -5.33 13.33 2.72
CA LEU A 91 -4.32 14.39 2.59
C LEU A 91 -2.95 13.80 2.22
N TRP A 92 -2.55 12.71 2.88
CA TRP A 92 -1.30 12.03 2.57
C TRP A 92 -1.27 11.45 1.14
N ALA A 93 -2.39 10.89 0.67
CA ALA A 93 -2.52 10.42 -0.70
C ALA A 93 -2.36 11.56 -1.72
N PHE A 94 -2.90 12.75 -1.43
CA PHE A 94 -2.72 13.93 -2.29
C PHE A 94 -1.26 14.38 -2.36
N VAL A 95 -0.56 14.35 -1.22
CA VAL A 95 0.88 14.64 -1.15
C VAL A 95 1.69 13.62 -1.96
N ILE A 96 1.40 12.32 -1.79
CA ILE A 96 2.04 11.25 -2.56
C ILE A 96 1.79 11.44 -4.06
N TRP A 97 0.57 11.79 -4.46
CA TRP A 97 0.24 11.98 -5.87
C TRP A 97 1.09 13.08 -6.54
N PHE A 98 1.49 14.10 -5.78
CA PHE A 98 2.36 15.15 -6.30
C PHE A 98 3.87 14.81 -6.21
N LEU A 99 4.31 14.16 -5.13
CA LEU A 99 5.72 13.86 -4.90
C LEU A 99 6.21 12.57 -5.57
N LEU A 100 5.36 11.56 -5.72
CA LEU A 100 5.76 10.23 -6.16
C LEU A 100 5.71 10.12 -7.69
N SER A 101 6.87 10.10 -8.33
CA SER A 101 6.98 9.83 -9.77
C SER A 101 6.98 8.33 -10.06
N ASP A 102 6.13 7.88 -10.98
CA ASP A 102 5.85 6.48 -11.37
C ASP A 102 7.03 5.72 -12.00
N SER A 103 8.21 6.34 -12.11
CA SER A 103 9.42 5.65 -12.52
C SER A 103 10.67 6.40 -12.06
N PRO A 104 11.77 5.68 -11.81
CA PRO A 104 13.09 6.31 -11.64
C PRO A 104 13.51 7.09 -12.88
N SER A 105 12.91 6.79 -14.03
CA SER A 105 12.95 7.62 -15.21
C SER A 105 12.25 8.96 -14.91
N ASP A 106 10.94 9.03 -14.70
CA ASP A 106 10.22 10.30 -14.57
C ASP A 106 10.42 11.07 -13.24
N ALA A 107 11.42 10.70 -12.44
CA ALA A 107 11.69 11.29 -11.15
C ALA A 107 12.09 12.77 -11.27
N ARG A 108 11.13 13.67 -11.00
CA ARG A 108 11.33 15.13 -11.01
C ARG A 108 12.33 15.62 -9.95
N PHE A 109 12.68 14.76 -8.99
CA PHE A 109 13.58 15.07 -7.87
C PHE A 109 15.06 14.74 -8.16
N LEU A 110 15.37 14.00 -9.23
CA LEU A 110 16.73 13.52 -9.54
C LEU A 110 17.35 14.30 -10.69
N ASN A 111 18.62 14.69 -10.54
CA ASN A 111 19.36 15.34 -11.62
C ASN A 111 19.62 14.34 -12.77
N HIS A 112 19.82 14.82 -14.01
CA HIS A 112 19.86 13.95 -15.20
C HIS A 112 20.94 12.84 -15.09
N ARG A 113 22.06 13.13 -14.43
CA ARG A 113 23.15 12.18 -14.17
C ARG A 113 22.77 11.09 -13.16
N GLU A 114 22.02 11.45 -12.13
CA GLU A 114 21.58 10.51 -11.08
C GLU A 114 20.47 9.59 -11.58
N ARG A 115 19.57 10.12 -12.42
CA ARG A 115 18.56 9.34 -13.16
C ARG A 115 19.21 8.25 -14.03
N LEU A 116 20.28 8.58 -14.75
CA LEU A 116 21.00 7.61 -15.58
C LEU A 116 21.69 6.51 -14.75
N ILE A 117 22.26 6.85 -13.60
CA ILE A 117 22.88 5.88 -12.68
C ILE A 117 21.80 4.97 -12.07
N ALA A 118 20.66 5.52 -11.64
CA ALA A 118 19.54 4.76 -11.11
C ALA A 118 18.96 3.79 -12.16
N VAL A 119 18.74 4.25 -13.39
CA VAL A 119 18.24 3.41 -14.49
C VAL A 119 19.24 2.31 -14.84
N LYS A 120 20.54 2.60 -14.94
CA LYS A 120 21.57 1.55 -15.19
C LYS A 120 21.63 0.51 -14.06
N ARG A 121 21.44 0.94 -12.81
CA ARG A 121 21.45 0.05 -11.64
C ARG A 121 20.24 -0.90 -11.64
N VAL A 122 19.07 -0.39 -11.98
CA VAL A 122 17.84 -1.20 -12.08
C VAL A 122 17.87 -2.09 -13.33
N ALA A 123 18.39 -1.61 -14.46
CA ALA A 123 18.53 -2.39 -15.69
C ALA A 123 19.51 -3.58 -15.56
N SER A 124 20.56 -3.43 -14.74
CA SER A 124 21.51 -4.51 -14.40
C SER A 124 20.87 -5.68 -13.62
N ASN A 125 19.67 -5.46 -13.07
CA ASN A 125 19.02 -6.41 -12.17
C ASN A 125 18.15 -7.46 -12.92
N GLU A 126 18.16 -7.46 -14.26
CA GLU A 126 17.41 -8.34 -15.18
C GLU A 126 15.90 -8.45 -14.92
N THR A 127 15.37 -7.63 -14.02
CA THR A 127 13.94 -7.38 -13.87
C THR A 127 13.53 -6.54 -15.08
N GLY A 128 12.97 -7.19 -16.09
CA GLY A 128 12.68 -6.65 -17.41
C GLY A 128 12.24 -5.18 -17.41
N ILE A 129 12.75 -4.43 -18.38
CA ILE A 129 12.42 -3.01 -18.60
C ILE A 129 10.91 -2.92 -18.83
N LYS A 130 10.18 -2.51 -17.77
CA LYS A 130 8.79 -2.05 -17.74
C LYS A 130 7.98 -2.43 -19.00
N ASN A 131 7.61 -3.71 -19.12
CA ASN A 131 6.71 -4.12 -20.18
C ASN A 131 5.27 -3.87 -19.70
N LYS A 132 4.61 -2.83 -20.23
CA LYS A 132 3.20 -2.51 -19.92
C LYS A 132 2.20 -3.46 -20.62
N ALA A 133 2.68 -4.38 -21.45
CA ALA A 133 1.85 -5.36 -22.13
C ALA A 133 1.46 -6.48 -21.16
N PHE A 134 0.16 -6.64 -20.94
CA PHE A 134 -0.38 -7.72 -20.13
C PHE A 134 -0.34 -9.02 -20.94
N ASP A 135 0.55 -9.93 -20.56
CA ASP A 135 0.70 -11.23 -21.21
C ASP A 135 -0.07 -12.30 -20.43
N LYS A 136 -1.09 -12.87 -21.08
CA LYS A 136 -1.92 -13.93 -20.50
C LYS A 136 -1.14 -15.23 -20.32
N GLU A 137 -0.11 -15.48 -21.13
CA GLU A 137 0.74 -16.66 -20.97
C GLU A 137 1.56 -16.61 -19.69
N GLN A 138 2.08 -15.43 -19.32
CA GLN A 138 2.81 -15.25 -18.05
C GLN A 138 1.92 -15.50 -16.83
N VAL A 139 0.64 -15.13 -16.92
CA VAL A 139 -0.34 -15.43 -15.87
C VAL A 139 -0.55 -16.93 -15.75
N LEU A 140 -0.76 -17.64 -16.86
CA LEU A 140 -0.97 -19.09 -16.86
C LEU A 140 0.27 -19.86 -16.35
N LEU A 141 1.46 -19.41 -16.75
CA LEU A 141 2.75 -19.92 -16.26
C LEU A 141 2.90 -19.73 -14.76
N GLY A 142 2.50 -18.57 -14.23
CA GLY A 142 2.53 -18.29 -12.78
C GLY A 142 1.66 -19.23 -11.95
N PHE A 143 0.52 -19.70 -12.48
CA PHE A 143 -0.33 -20.69 -11.80
C PHE A 143 0.24 -22.12 -11.82
N THR A 144 1.16 -22.41 -12.74
CA THR A 144 1.77 -23.74 -12.90
C THR A 144 3.14 -23.81 -12.23
N ASP A 145 3.71 -22.67 -11.83
CA ASP A 145 5.02 -22.59 -11.19
C ASP A 145 4.96 -23.09 -9.72
N PRO A 146 5.75 -24.12 -9.36
CA PRO A 146 5.68 -24.74 -8.04
C PRO A 146 6.17 -23.80 -6.93
N MET A 147 7.08 -22.86 -7.22
CA MET A 147 7.56 -21.91 -6.21
C MET A 147 6.48 -20.88 -5.87
N THR A 148 5.73 -20.45 -6.89
CA THR A 148 4.58 -19.55 -6.73
C THR A 148 3.43 -20.22 -5.98
N LEU A 149 3.14 -21.49 -6.28
CA LEU A 149 2.14 -22.28 -5.55
C LEU A 149 2.55 -22.51 -4.08
N LEU A 150 3.82 -22.82 -3.82
CA LEU A 150 4.32 -22.97 -2.45
C LEU A 150 4.20 -21.66 -1.65
N LEU A 151 4.57 -20.51 -2.25
CA LEU A 151 4.38 -19.20 -1.62
C LEU A 151 2.90 -18.91 -1.32
N PHE A 152 2.01 -19.20 -2.27
CA PHE A 152 0.57 -19.05 -2.08
C PHE A 152 0.10 -19.90 -0.90
N THR A 153 0.39 -21.20 -0.88
CA THR A 153 -0.05 -22.09 0.21
C THR A 153 0.51 -21.67 1.57
N SER A 154 1.75 -21.16 1.63
CA SER A 154 2.36 -20.71 2.88
C SER A 154 1.64 -19.52 3.51
N VAL A 155 1.05 -18.63 2.70
CA VAL A 155 0.28 -17.47 3.18
C VAL A 155 -1.11 -17.88 3.69
N PHE A 156 -1.71 -18.93 3.12
CA PHE A 156 -2.99 -19.47 3.61
C PHE A 156 -2.86 -20.38 4.83
N ALA A 157 -1.67 -20.95 5.04
CA ALA A 157 -1.37 -21.80 6.18
C ALA A 157 -0.93 -21.02 7.44
N ALA A 158 -0.58 -19.74 7.30
CA ALA A 158 -0.19 -18.83 8.39
C ALA A 158 -1.39 -18.02 8.90
#